data_AF-A0A433AYR5-F1
#
_entry.id   AF-A0A433AYR5-F1
#
_cell.length_a   1.000
_cell.length_b   1.000
_cell.length_c   1.000
_cell.angle_alpha   90.00
_cell.angle_beta   90.00
_cell.angle_gamma   90.00
#
_symmetry.space_group_name_H-M   'P 1'
#
loop_
_entity.id
_entity.type
_entity.pdbx_description
1 polymer ?
#
loop_
_entity_poly.entity_id
_entity_poly.type
_entity_poly.pdbx_seq_one_letter_code
_entity_poly.pdbx_strand_id
1 'polypeptide(L)'
;MQYVSKRPKPRSIDERLAEICERLADARKLSGLTQSTVAEAMGLSNSQYSRIENGATEMTLRQFLAACEEVRLDPAELFASHVDTEVADLQTRLRASEGKLAAITRMLKSDKDIWES
;
A
#
# COMPACT_ATOMS: atom_id res chain seq x y z
N MET A 1 25.35 -1.54 19.60
CA MET A 1 24.47 -2.57 19.03
C MET A 1 23.80 -1.96 17.80
N GLN A 2 24.33 -2.19 16.60
CA GLN A 2 23.74 -1.63 15.38
C GLN A 2 22.48 -2.41 15.04
N TYR A 3 21.33 -1.72 15.01
CA TYR A 3 20.08 -2.28 14.53
C TYR A 3 20.23 -2.45 13.02
N VAL A 4 20.67 -3.63 12.60
CA VAL A 4 20.73 -4.00 11.18
C VAL A 4 19.28 -4.14 10.74
N SER A 5 18.77 -3.13 10.04
CA SER A 5 17.50 -3.22 9.32
C SER A 5 17.60 -4.44 8.40
N LYS A 6 17.01 -5.57 8.81
CA LYS A 6 16.82 -6.72 7.94
C LYS A 6 15.88 -6.23 6.85
N ARG A 7 16.43 -5.75 5.72
CA ARG A 7 15.62 -5.53 4.53
C ARG A 7 14.89 -6.85 4.29
N PRO A 8 13.55 -6.86 4.24
CA PRO A 8 12.82 -8.08 3.93
C PRO A 8 13.39 -8.66 2.65
N LYS A 9 13.55 -9.99 2.60
CA LYS A 9 14.04 -10.69 1.40
C LYS A 9 13.22 -10.19 0.21
N PRO A 10 13.86 -9.79 -0.91
CA PRO A 10 13.11 -9.34 -2.07
C PRO A 10 12.13 -10.44 -2.47
N ARG A 11 10.83 -10.10 -2.45
CA ARG A 11 9.77 -11.02 -2.86
C ARG A 11 10.01 -11.48 -4.29
N SER A 12 9.72 -12.75 -4.57
CA SER A 12 9.77 -13.27 -5.93
C SER A 12 8.76 -12.53 -6.83
N ILE A 13 8.95 -12.63 -8.14
CA ILE A 13 7.97 -12.08 -9.10
C ILE A 13 6.60 -12.71 -8.86
N ASP A 14 6.56 -14.04 -8.67
CA ASP A 14 5.33 -14.79 -8.42
C ASP A 14 4.60 -14.33 -7.15
N GLU A 15 5.35 -14.06 -6.06
CA GLU A 15 4.78 -13.52 -4.82
C GLU A 15 4.17 -12.13 -5.01
N ARG A 16 4.79 -11.27 -5.83
CA ARG A 16 4.25 -9.94 -6.15
C ARG A 16 3.01 -10.04 -7.03
N LEU A 17 3.00 -10.94 -8.02
CA LEU A 17 1.84 -11.18 -8.87
C LEU A 17 0.64 -11.70 -8.05
N ALA A 18 0.88 -12.61 -7.11
CA ALA A 18 -0.14 -13.12 -6.21
C ALA A 18 -0.75 -11.99 -5.34
N GLU A 19 0.09 -11.13 -4.75
CA GLU A 19 -0.38 -9.97 -3.99
C GLU A 19 -1.21 -9.00 -4.84
N ILE A 20 -0.81 -8.76 -6.09
CA ILE A 20 -1.56 -7.91 -7.02
C ILE A 20 -2.95 -8.51 -7.31
N CYS A 21 -3.02 -9.82 -7.58
CA CYS A 21 -4.30 -10.51 -7.78
C CYS A 21 -5.19 -10.46 -6.55
N GLU A 22 -4.62 -10.64 -5.35
CA GLU A 22 -5.35 -10.53 -4.08
C GLU A 22 -5.94 -9.13 -3.89
N ARG A 23 -5.13 -8.08 -4.07
CA ARG A 23 -5.59 -6.68 -3.95
C ARG A 23 -6.68 -6.33 -4.95
N LEU A 24 -6.58 -6.80 -6.19
CA LEU A 24 -7.65 -6.63 -7.19
C LEU A 24 -8.94 -7.33 -6.76
N ALA A 25 -8.84 -8.57 -6.27
CA ALA A 25 -9.99 -9.32 -5.80
C ALA A 25 -10.67 -8.64 -4.60
N ASP A 26 -9.89 -8.07 -3.69
CA ASP A 26 -10.40 -7.35 -2.53
C ASP A 26 -11.02 -6.00 -2.90
N ALA A 27 -10.39 -5.23 -3.79
CA ALA A 27 -10.97 -3.99 -4.32
C ALA A 27 -12.32 -4.26 -5.01
N ARG A 28 -12.41 -5.35 -5.79
CA ARG A 28 -13.67 -5.80 -6.40
C ARG A 28 -14.74 -6.10 -5.35
N LYS A 29 -14.41 -6.89 -4.31
CA LYS A 29 -15.35 -7.23 -3.23
C LYS A 29 -15.83 -5.99 -2.49
N LEU A 30 -14.93 -5.07 -2.15
CA LEU A 30 -15.25 -3.81 -1.48
C LEU A 30 -16.16 -2.91 -2.32
N SER A 31 -16.02 -2.98 -3.65
CA SER A 31 -16.86 -2.26 -4.61
C SER A 31 -18.20 -2.95 -4.88
N GLY A 32 -18.47 -4.12 -4.27
CA GLY A 32 -19.69 -4.89 -4.50
C GLY A 32 -19.81 -5.50 -5.90
N LEU A 33 -18.70 -5.55 -6.66
CA LEU A 33 -18.67 -6.05 -8.03
C LEU A 33 -18.58 -7.57 -8.07
N THR A 34 -19.26 -8.18 -9.04
CA THR A 34 -19.16 -9.62 -9.29
C THR A 34 -17.92 -9.94 -10.12
N GLN A 35 -17.45 -11.19 -10.04
CA GLN A 35 -16.40 -11.68 -10.93
C GLN A 35 -16.78 -11.57 -12.41
N SER A 36 -18.05 -11.77 -12.76
CA SER A 36 -18.52 -11.64 -14.15
C SER A 36 -18.40 -10.21 -14.67
N THR A 37 -18.68 -9.22 -13.82
CA THR A 37 -18.60 -7.80 -14.19
C THR A 37 -17.18 -7.40 -14.56
N VAL A 38 -16.19 -7.78 -13.74
CA VAL A 38 -14.78 -7.49 -14.04
C VAL A 38 -14.27 -8.33 -15.20
N ALA A 39 -14.71 -9.59 -15.31
CA ALA A 39 -14.38 -10.44 -16.45
C ALA A 39 -14.81 -9.81 -17.79
N GLU A 40 -16.03 -9.25 -17.85
CA GLU A 40 -16.55 -8.59 -19.05
C GLU A 40 -15.69 -7.38 -19.45
N ALA A 41 -15.32 -6.52 -18.49
CA ALA A 41 -14.43 -5.38 -18.72
C ALA A 41 -13.05 -5.82 -19.26
N MET A 42 -12.57 -6.99 -18.84
CA MET A 42 -11.32 -7.58 -19.30
C MET A 42 -11.43 -8.36 -20.63
N GLY A 43 -12.63 -8.52 -21.19
CA GLY A 43 -12.88 -9.35 -22.36
C GLY A 43 -12.68 -10.85 -22.10
N LEU A 44 -13.03 -11.30 -20.90
CA LEU A 44 -12.82 -12.66 -20.40
C LEU A 44 -14.14 -13.36 -20.05
N SER A 45 -14.13 -14.68 -20.04
CA SER A 45 -15.17 -15.44 -19.35
C SER A 45 -15.00 -15.34 -17.83
N ASN A 46 -16.11 -15.52 -17.09
CA ASN A 46 -16.07 -15.60 -15.63
C ASN A 46 -15.06 -16.67 -15.14
N SER A 47 -14.99 -17.83 -15.79
CA SER A 47 -14.06 -18.91 -15.42
C SER A 47 -12.59 -18.56 -15.68
N GLN A 48 -12.29 -17.77 -16.72
CA GLN A 48 -10.94 -17.24 -16.95
C GLN A 48 -10.56 -16.25 -15.85
N TYR A 49 -11.46 -15.34 -15.50
CA TYR A 49 -11.22 -14.38 -14.41
C TYR A 49 -11.03 -15.06 -13.06
N SER A 50 -11.84 -16.07 -12.73
CA SER A 50 -11.68 -16.85 -11.50
C SER A 50 -10.30 -17.52 -11.41
N ARG A 51 -9.75 -18.04 -12.52
CA ARG A 51 -8.38 -18.59 -12.52
C ARG A 51 -7.32 -17.52 -12.30
N ILE A 52 -7.54 -16.30 -12.77
CA ILE A 52 -6.64 -15.17 -12.53
C ILE A 52 -6.64 -14.77 -11.06
N GLU A 53 -7.82 -14.59 -10.43
CA GLU A 53 -7.91 -14.25 -9.00
C GLU A 53 -7.26 -15.33 -8.11
N ASN A 54 -7.36 -16.59 -8.51
CA ASN A 54 -6.73 -17.72 -7.81
C ASN A 54 -5.24 -17.92 -8.15
N GLY A 55 -4.63 -17.06 -8.98
CA GLY A 55 -3.23 -17.15 -9.37
C GLY A 55 -2.89 -18.31 -10.30
N ALA A 56 -3.89 -19.02 -10.83
CA ALA A 56 -3.70 -20.15 -11.74
C ALA A 56 -3.43 -19.72 -13.20
N THR A 57 -3.61 -18.44 -13.52
CA THR A 57 -3.38 -17.91 -14.87
C THR A 57 -2.95 -16.45 -14.75
N GLU A 58 -1.91 -16.08 -15.49
CA GLU A 58 -1.45 -14.70 -15.55
C GLU A 58 -2.41 -13.84 -16.39
N MET A 59 -2.53 -12.57 -16.00
CA MET A 59 -3.21 -11.57 -16.80
C MET A 59 -2.19 -10.76 -17.61
N THR A 60 -2.58 -10.35 -18.82
CA THR A 60 -1.81 -9.38 -19.59
C THR A 60 -1.88 -7.99 -18.96
N LEU A 61 -0.94 -7.09 -19.30
CA LEU A 61 -0.98 -5.70 -18.84
C LEU A 61 -2.27 -4.97 -19.24
N ARG A 62 -2.82 -5.25 -20.44
CA ARG A 62 -4.10 -4.68 -20.89
C ARG A 62 -5.26 -5.10 -19.98
N GLN A 63 -5.31 -6.39 -19.63
CA GLN A 63 -6.34 -6.95 -18.75
C GLN A 63 -6.21 -6.39 -17.34
N PHE A 64 -4.98 -6.23 -16.84
CA PHE A 64 -4.72 -5.57 -15.57
C PHE A 64 -5.27 -4.14 -15.53
N LEU A 65 -4.96 -3.32 -16.55
CA LEU A 65 -5.45 -1.94 -16.62
C LEU A 65 -6.98 -1.87 -16.72
N ALA A 66 -7.59 -2.75 -17.51
CA ALA A 66 -9.05 -2.83 -17.60
C ALA A 66 -9.70 -3.21 -16.25
N ALA A 67 -9.08 -4.13 -15.49
CA ALA A 67 -9.54 -4.48 -14.15
C ALA A 67 -9.44 -3.28 -13.20
N CYS A 68 -8.32 -2.56 -13.20
CA CYS A 68 -8.11 -1.35 -12.39
C CYS A 68 -9.16 -0.26 -12.68
N GLU A 69 -9.48 -0.02 -13.95
CA GLU A 69 -10.52 0.92 -14.35
C GLU A 69 -11.89 0.51 -13.80
N GLU A 70 -12.25 -0.77 -13.94
CA GLU A 70 -13.54 -1.30 -13.49
C GLU A 70 -13.70 -1.22 -11.96
N VAL A 71 -12.65 -1.58 -11.21
CA VAL A 71 -12.65 -1.49 -9.73
C VAL A 71 -12.32 -0.09 -9.21
N ARG A 72 -12.09 0.89 -10.09
CA ARG A 72 -11.71 2.28 -9.78
C ARG A 72 -10.51 2.41 -8.85
N LEU A 73 -9.47 1.62 -9.11
CA LEU A 73 -8.22 1.65 -8.34
C LEU A 73 -7.08 2.17 -9.23
N ASP A 74 -6.25 3.06 -8.70
CA ASP A 74 -5.04 3.49 -9.39
C ASP A 74 -4.02 2.33 -9.41
N PRO A 75 -3.54 1.89 -10.59
CA PRO A 75 -2.46 0.92 -10.71
C PRO A 75 -1.25 1.20 -9.80
N ALA A 76 -0.89 2.47 -9.62
CA ALA A 76 0.25 2.87 -8.79
C ALA A 76 0.04 2.49 -7.32
N GLU A 77 -1.18 2.63 -6.79
CA GLU A 77 -1.52 2.21 -5.43
C GLU A 77 -1.45 0.70 -5.26
N LEU A 78 -1.80 -0.04 -6.32
CA LEU A 78 -1.75 -1.49 -6.35
C LEU A 78 -0.31 -2.02 -6.30
N PHE A 79 0.63 -1.32 -6.95
CA PHE A 79 2.06 -1.65 -6.92
C PHE A 79 2.80 -1.12 -5.67
N ALA A 80 2.23 -0.13 -4.97
CA ALA A 80 2.84 0.43 -3.77
C ALA A 80 2.98 -0.66 -2.69
N SER A 81 4.16 -0.77 -2.06
CA SER A 81 4.35 -1.76 -1.01
C SER A 81 3.65 -1.30 0.28
N HIS A 82 3.04 -2.22 1.03
CA HIS A 82 2.50 -1.89 2.36
C HIS A 82 3.55 -1.27 3.29
N VAL A 83 4.83 -1.62 3.07
CA VAL A 83 5.98 -1.06 3.79
C VAL A 83 6.11 0.44 3.54
N ASP A 84 5.84 0.94 2.35
CA ASP A 84 5.95 2.37 2.05
C ASP A 84 4.88 3.17 2.80
N THR A 85 3.66 2.63 2.92
CA THR A 85 2.55 3.27 3.63
C THR A 85 2.77 3.28 5.15
N GLU A 86 3.23 2.17 5.74
CA GLU A 86 3.55 2.09 7.16
C GLU A 86 4.77 2.96 7.53
N VAL A 87 5.81 2.96 6.69
CA VAL A 87 6.99 3.82 6.89
C VAL A 87 6.59 5.30 6.80
N ALA A 88 5.70 5.66 5.87
CA ALA A 88 5.19 7.03 5.75
C ALA A 88 4.40 7.47 7.00
N ASP A 89 3.55 6.60 7.55
CA ASP A 89 2.84 6.87 8.82
C ASP A 89 3.83 7.06 9.99
N LEU A 90 4.80 6.15 10.12
CA LEU A 90 5.82 6.22 11.16
C LEU A 90 6.67 7.50 11.06
N GLN A 91 7.06 7.89 9.85
CA GLN A 91 7.78 9.15 9.62
C GLN A 91 6.94 10.37 10.00
N THR A 92 5.65 10.35 9.69
CA THR A 92 4.73 11.43 10.05
C THR A 92 4.63 11.58 11.57
N ARG A 93 4.47 10.46 12.28
CA ARG A 93 4.40 10.42 13.74
C ARG A 93 5.71 10.85 14.40
N LEU A 94 6.85 10.44 13.84
CA LEU A 94 8.17 10.85 14.33
C LEU A 94 8.33 12.38 14.23
N ARG A 95 8.05 12.97 13.06
CA ARG A 95 8.10 14.43 12.87
C ARG A 95 7.19 15.17 13.85
N ALA A 96 5.98 14.66 14.08
CA ALA A 96 5.07 15.25 15.05
C ALA A 96 5.63 15.20 16.49
N SER A 97 6.30 14.11 16.86
CA SER A 97 6.96 13.99 18.17
C SER A 97 8.17 14.92 18.33
N GLU A 98 9.01 15.03 17.30
CA GLU A 98 10.17 15.93 17.26
C GLU A 98 9.74 17.40 17.40
N GLY A 99 8.64 17.80 16.75
CA GLY A 99 8.07 19.13 16.90
C GLY A 99 7.61 19.44 18.33
N LYS A 100 6.97 18.48 19.01
CA LYS A 100 6.56 18.61 20.42
C LYS A 100 7.77 18.75 21.34
N LEU A 101 8.80 17.93 21.15
CA LEU A 101 10.04 18.01 21.94
C LEU A 101 10.75 19.34 21.75
N ALA A 102 10.84 19.85 20.51
CA ALA A 102 11.43 21.15 20.23
C ALA A 102 10.65 22.30 20.91
N ALA A 103 9.33 22.21 20.99
CA ALA A 103 8.51 23.19 21.71
C ALA A 103 8.78 23.16 23.21
N ILE A 104 8.82 21.96 23.82
CA ILE A 104 9.17 21.78 25.24
C ILE A 104 10.57 22.34 25.53
N THR A 105 11.56 22.02 24.69
CA THR A 105 12.93 22.55 24.85
C THR A 105 12.98 24.07 24.78
N ARG A 106 12.19 24.70 23.89
CA ARG A 106 12.11 26.17 23.83
C ARG A 106 11.50 26.75 25.10
N MET A 107 10.40 26.19 25.60
CA MET A 107 9.76 26.65 26.84
C MET A 107 10.71 26.54 28.03
N LEU A 108 11.40 25.41 28.19
CA LEU A 108 12.35 25.21 29.28
C LEU A 108 13.56 26.16 29.20
N LYS A 109 14.01 26.53 28.00
CA LYS A 109 15.05 27.56 27.83
C LYS A 109 14.54 28.95 28.21
N SER A 110 13.34 29.31 27.76
CA SER A 110 12.72 30.58 28.12
C SER A 110 12.47 30.70 29.62
N ASP A 111 12.04 29.61 30.28
CA ASP A 111 11.89 29.60 31.74
C ASP A 111 13.25 29.73 32.44
N LYS A 112 14.29 29.02 31.97
CA LYS A 112 15.65 29.15 32.51
C LYS A 112 16.16 30.59 32.46
N ASP A 113 15.93 31.29 31.34
CA ASP A 113 16.34 32.69 31.16
C ASP A 113 15.61 33.65 32.13
N ILE A 114 14.41 33.29 32.59
CA ILE A 114 13.61 34.07 33.56
C ILE A 114 14.15 33.92 35.00
N TRP A 115 14.67 32.75 35.37
CA TRP A 115 15.21 32.50 36.73
C TRP A 115 16.69 32.89 36.91
N GLU A 116 17.43 33.07 35.81
CA GLU A 116 18.83 33.52 35.82
C GLU A 116 19.00 35.05 35.64
N SER A 117 17.90 35.80 35.53
CA SER A 117 17.85 37.27 35.49
C SER A 117 17.51 37.89 36.85
#